data_AF-A0A8D1VFV1-F1
#
_entry.id   AF-A0A8D1VFV1-F1
#
_cell.length_a   1.000
_cell.length_b   1.000
_cell.length_c   1.000
_cell.angle_alpha   90.00
_cell.angle_beta   90.00
_cell.angle_gamma   90.00
#
_symmetry.space_group_name_H-M   'P 1'
#
loop_
_entity.id
_entity.type
_entity.pdbx_description
1 polymer ?
#
loop_
_entity_poly.entity_id
_entity_poly.type
_entity_poly.pdbx_seq_one_letter_code
_entity_poly.pdbx_strand_id
1 'polypeptide(L)'
;MSGAESSTEHAECAQSSRRKNLNSLEQKIRSLEKQRKELLEVNQQWDQQFRSMKELYERKVAELKTKLDAAEKVLGTLENERQPSLRECGARSDQTWEKLREEKEKESLNEELHELKKENKLLKEKNALANQKKQCYEYEIKRLNKALQDALKLESSSSPEDCLGKCEMECSHKEMKTEMEVLKQQVQIYEEDFKKERSDRERLNQEKVELQKINQTSQSQLNKLNSQIKACQMEKEKLERQLKQMYFPTCNCGWNFHLRDPCVPTGPGAVQDLQKHPPDYRWYAPDQFPPDVQHKANAFSSEKKANQ
;
A
#
# COMPACT_ATOMS: atom_id res chain seq x y z
N MET A 1 -75.14 0.66 63.87
CA MET A 1 -73.86 1.41 63.98
C MET A 1 -72.96 1.00 62.80
N SER A 2 -73.16 1.54 61.59
CA SER A 2 -72.29 1.22 60.43
C SER A 2 -72.19 2.35 59.38
N GLY A 3 -72.66 3.57 59.71
CA GLY A 3 -72.70 4.68 58.75
C GLY A 3 -71.45 5.56 58.71
N ALA A 4 -70.56 5.45 59.70
CA ALA A 4 -69.41 6.34 59.84
C ALA A 4 -68.14 5.82 59.14
N GLU A 5 -67.95 4.50 59.05
CA GLU A 5 -66.70 3.90 58.53
C GLU A 5 -66.62 3.94 56.99
N SER A 6 -67.74 3.87 56.28
CA SER A 6 -67.78 3.97 54.80
C SER A 6 -67.43 5.38 54.28
N SER A 7 -67.75 6.44 55.02
CA SER A 7 -67.44 7.82 54.59
C SER A 7 -65.95 8.17 54.71
N THR A 8 -65.23 7.54 55.64
CA THR A 8 -63.78 7.74 55.82
C THR A 8 -62.96 7.03 54.74
N GLU A 9 -63.34 5.83 54.32
CA GLU A 9 -62.64 5.06 53.27
C GLU A 9 -62.75 5.73 51.88
N HIS A 10 -63.91 6.31 51.56
CA HIS A 10 -64.09 7.05 50.30
C HIS A 10 -63.27 8.34 50.26
N ALA A 11 -63.08 9.02 51.39
CA ALA A 11 -62.24 10.21 51.49
C ALA A 11 -60.74 9.89 51.32
N GLU A 12 -60.25 8.78 51.89
CA GLU A 12 -58.87 8.32 51.72
C GLU A 12 -58.58 7.86 50.28
N CYS A 13 -59.52 7.17 49.62
CA CYS A 13 -59.37 6.74 48.24
C CYS A 13 -59.29 7.93 47.26
N ALA A 14 -60.12 8.96 47.48
CA ALA A 14 -60.07 10.21 46.70
C ALA A 14 -58.75 10.99 46.93
N GLN A 15 -58.24 11.02 48.15
CA GLN A 15 -56.94 11.64 48.47
C GLN A 15 -55.76 10.86 47.86
N SER A 16 -55.83 9.53 47.85
CA SER A 16 -54.82 8.66 47.23
C SER A 16 -54.78 8.85 45.71
N SER A 17 -55.94 8.92 45.05
CA SER A 17 -56.02 9.22 43.61
C SER A 17 -55.47 10.62 43.29
N ARG A 18 -55.79 11.63 44.10
CA ARG A 18 -55.26 13.00 43.92
C ARG A 18 -53.74 13.05 44.05
N ARG A 19 -53.16 12.37 45.04
CA ARG A 19 -51.69 12.27 45.20
C ARG A 19 -51.02 11.56 44.03
N LYS A 20 -51.60 10.47 43.53
CA LYS A 20 -51.08 9.75 42.35
C LYS A 20 -51.08 10.63 41.08
N ASN A 21 -52.15 11.42 40.89
CA ASN A 21 -52.23 12.38 39.78
C ASN A 21 -51.21 13.52 39.91
N LEU A 22 -51.01 14.06 41.12
CA LEU A 22 -49.97 15.06 41.37
C LEU A 22 -48.57 14.51 41.08
N ASN A 23 -48.26 13.29 41.55
CA ASN A 23 -46.98 12.65 41.28
C ASN A 23 -46.75 12.41 39.78
N SER A 24 -47.79 12.05 39.03
CA SER A 24 -47.73 11.89 37.56
C SER A 24 -47.46 13.23 36.86
N LEU A 25 -48.13 14.31 37.28
CA LEU A 25 -47.89 15.65 36.76
C LEU A 25 -46.48 16.15 37.07
N GLU A 26 -45.95 15.90 38.26
CA GLU A 26 -44.57 16.24 38.60
C GLU A 26 -43.55 15.46 37.76
N GLN A 27 -43.78 14.16 37.53
CA GLN A 27 -42.93 13.38 36.63
C GLN A 27 -42.98 13.94 35.20
N LYS A 28 -44.16 14.37 34.75
CA LYS A 28 -44.31 15.02 33.44
C LYS A 28 -43.55 16.34 33.38
N ILE A 29 -43.65 17.19 34.40
CA ILE A 29 -42.89 18.44 34.51
C ILE A 29 -41.39 18.16 34.45
N ARG A 30 -40.88 17.22 35.25
CA ARG A 30 -39.46 16.81 35.24
C ARG A 30 -38.98 16.33 33.87
N SER A 31 -39.80 15.54 33.15
CA SER A 31 -39.46 15.08 31.80
C SER A 31 -39.41 16.23 30.78
N LEU A 32 -40.34 17.18 30.85
CA LEU A 32 -40.37 18.34 29.98
C LEU A 32 -39.22 19.30 30.27
N GLU A 33 -38.85 19.48 31.54
CA GLU A 33 -37.68 20.26 31.93
C GLU A 33 -36.39 19.65 31.37
N LYS A 34 -36.26 18.32 31.41
CA LYS A 34 -35.13 17.60 30.80
C LYS A 34 -35.09 17.82 29.28
N GLN A 35 -36.22 17.63 28.59
CA GLN A 35 -36.31 17.88 27.15
C GLN A 35 -36.01 19.34 26.78
N ARG A 36 -36.46 20.30 27.59
CA ARG A 36 -36.15 21.74 27.39
C ARG A 36 -34.65 21.99 27.50
N LYS A 37 -33.97 21.38 28.48
CA LYS A 37 -32.51 21.51 28.64
C LYS A 37 -31.76 20.90 27.46
N GLU A 38 -32.13 19.70 27.04
CA GLU A 38 -31.54 19.02 25.87
C GLU A 38 -31.73 19.84 24.59
N LEU A 39 -32.93 20.40 24.36
CA LEU A 39 -33.19 21.30 23.23
C LEU A 39 -32.33 22.56 23.27
N LEU A 40 -32.15 23.16 24.47
CA LEU A 40 -31.32 24.35 24.64
C LEU A 40 -29.84 24.03 24.33
N GLU A 41 -29.36 22.86 24.75
CA GLU A 41 -28.00 22.41 24.49
C GLU A 41 -27.76 22.17 22.99
N VAL A 42 -28.69 21.48 22.30
CA VAL A 42 -28.60 21.28 20.84
C VAL A 42 -28.63 22.63 20.11
N ASN A 43 -29.49 23.56 20.54
CA ASN A 43 -29.54 24.89 19.97
C ASN A 43 -28.22 25.67 20.17
N GLN A 44 -27.63 25.59 21.37
CA GLN A 44 -26.34 26.21 21.67
C GLN A 44 -25.20 25.61 20.82
N GLN A 45 -25.19 24.28 20.64
CA GLN A 45 -24.22 23.61 19.76
C GLN A 45 -24.40 24.04 18.30
N TRP A 46 -25.65 24.13 17.82
CA TRP A 46 -25.95 24.62 16.47
C TRP A 46 -25.49 26.05 16.26
N ASP A 47 -25.76 26.94 17.21
CA ASP A 47 -25.29 28.33 17.16
C ASP A 47 -23.77 28.40 17.12
N GLN A 48 -23.08 27.58 17.92
CA GLN A 48 -21.62 27.53 17.90
C GLN A 48 -21.09 27.04 16.56
N GLN A 49 -21.65 25.96 16.00
CA GLN A 49 -21.26 25.46 14.68
C GLN A 49 -21.51 26.50 13.59
N PHE A 50 -22.66 27.16 13.62
CA PHE A 50 -22.99 28.22 12.67
C PHE A 50 -22.02 29.40 12.78
N ARG A 51 -21.70 29.86 13.99
CA ARG A 51 -20.73 30.95 14.20
C ARG A 51 -19.34 30.56 13.71
N SER A 52 -18.84 29.39 14.10
CA SER A 52 -17.54 28.88 13.64
C SER A 52 -17.45 28.77 12.12
N MET A 53 -18.50 28.23 11.49
CA MET A 53 -18.58 28.08 10.03
C MET A 53 -18.63 29.44 9.34
N LYS A 54 -19.45 30.37 9.85
CA LYS A 54 -19.59 31.73 9.32
C LYS A 54 -18.26 32.48 9.38
N GLU A 55 -17.58 32.47 10.52
CA GLU A 55 -16.28 33.12 10.69
C GLU A 55 -15.22 32.55 9.74
N LEU A 56 -15.23 31.23 9.51
CA LEU A 56 -14.32 30.58 8.57
C LEU A 56 -14.51 31.11 7.14
N TYR A 57 -15.76 31.20 6.68
CA TYR A 57 -16.05 31.71 5.35
C TYR A 57 -15.83 33.22 5.24
N GLU A 58 -16.14 34.01 6.27
CA GLU A 58 -15.83 35.44 6.29
C GLU A 58 -14.32 35.69 6.17
N ARG A 59 -13.50 34.91 6.91
CA ARG A 59 -12.04 34.93 6.75
C ARG A 59 -11.61 34.55 5.34
N LYS A 60 -12.21 33.52 4.74
CA LYS A 60 -11.85 33.09 3.38
C LYS A 60 -12.18 34.15 2.33
N VAL A 61 -13.32 34.81 2.46
CA VAL A 61 -13.73 35.90 1.57
C VAL A 61 -12.77 37.08 1.71
N ALA A 62 -12.38 37.45 2.93
CA ALA A 62 -11.40 38.50 3.15
C ALA A 62 -10.03 38.16 2.54
N GLU A 63 -9.54 36.93 2.73
CA GLU A 63 -8.28 36.45 2.13
C GLU A 63 -8.32 36.56 0.59
N LEU A 64 -9.39 36.09 -0.04
CA LEU A 64 -9.54 36.15 -1.50
C LEU A 64 -9.59 37.59 -2.01
N LYS A 65 -10.30 38.49 -1.32
CA LYS A 65 -10.32 39.92 -1.66
C LYS A 65 -8.92 40.53 -1.58
N THR A 66 -8.17 40.26 -0.50
CA THR A 66 -6.79 40.78 -0.38
C THR A 66 -5.85 40.26 -1.47
N LYS A 67 -6.01 39.00 -1.90
CA LYS A 67 -5.23 38.43 -3.00
C LYS A 67 -5.60 39.04 -4.35
N LEU A 68 -6.89 39.31 -4.58
CA LEU A 68 -7.36 40.00 -5.76
C LEU A 68 -6.79 41.41 -5.83
N ASP A 69 -6.92 42.20 -4.76
CA ASP A 69 -6.38 43.55 -4.68
C ASP A 69 -4.84 43.58 -4.89
N ALA A 70 -4.13 42.58 -4.37
CA ALA A 70 -2.69 42.45 -4.59
C ALA A 70 -2.35 42.13 -6.05
N ALA A 71 -3.09 41.22 -6.70
CA ALA A 71 -2.91 40.90 -8.11
C ALA A 71 -3.24 42.08 -9.02
N GLU A 72 -4.32 42.82 -8.74
CA GLU A 72 -4.69 44.04 -9.47
C GLU A 72 -3.62 45.12 -9.36
N LYS A 73 -3.01 45.30 -8.18
CA LYS A 73 -1.87 46.21 -8.01
C LYS A 73 -0.66 45.78 -8.83
N VAL A 74 -0.33 44.49 -8.85
CA VAL A 74 0.78 43.96 -9.67
C VAL A 74 0.51 44.17 -11.16
N LEU A 75 -0.72 43.94 -11.62
CA LEU A 75 -1.12 44.22 -13.00
C LEU A 75 -1.02 45.71 -13.32
N GLY A 76 -1.50 46.58 -12.43
CA GLY A 76 -1.38 48.03 -12.59
C GLY A 76 0.07 48.52 -12.63
N THR A 77 0.98 47.95 -11.82
CA THR A 77 2.41 48.27 -11.91
C THR A 77 3.03 47.81 -13.22
N LEU A 78 2.68 46.61 -13.69
CA LEU A 78 3.18 46.07 -14.95
C LEU A 78 2.68 46.89 -16.16
N GLU A 79 1.43 47.35 -16.11
CA GLU A 79 0.84 48.25 -17.12
C GLU A 79 1.52 49.62 -17.12
N ASN A 80 1.79 50.18 -15.93
CA ASN A 80 2.51 51.44 -15.76
C ASN A 80 4.00 51.34 -16.15
N GLU A 81 4.65 50.18 -16.05
CA GLU A 81 6.01 49.93 -16.57
C GLU A 81 6.02 49.72 -18.09
N ARG A 82 4.92 49.22 -18.67
CA ARG A 82 4.76 49.05 -20.12
C ARG A 82 4.60 50.38 -20.85
N GLN A 83 3.91 51.35 -20.26
CA GLN A 83 3.63 52.64 -20.91
C GLN A 83 4.85 53.53 -21.23
N PRO A 84 5.89 53.65 -20.38
CA PRO A 84 7.08 54.43 -20.68
C PRO A 84 7.89 53.87 -21.86
N SER A 85 7.95 52.54 -22.01
CA SER A 85 8.74 51.89 -23.08
C SER A 85 8.05 51.88 -24.45
N LEU A 86 6.72 52.05 -24.51
CA LEU A 86 5.95 52.04 -25.75
C LEU A 86 5.99 53.37 -26.52
N ARG A 87 6.51 54.44 -25.92
CA ARG A 87 6.42 55.78 -26.52
C ARG A 87 7.51 56.10 -27.55
N GLU A 88 8.59 55.32 -27.66
CA GLU A 88 9.76 55.73 -28.45
C GLU A 88 10.17 54.86 -29.66
N CYS A 89 9.48 53.76 -30.02
CA CYS A 89 9.88 53.01 -31.25
C CYS A 89 8.80 52.14 -31.94
N GLY A 90 7.51 52.30 -31.64
CA GLY A 90 6.59 51.16 -31.68
C GLY A 90 5.66 50.95 -32.89
N ALA A 91 5.19 51.97 -33.61
CA ALA A 91 3.91 51.84 -34.33
C ALA A 91 3.80 50.72 -35.41
N ARG A 92 4.92 50.26 -35.99
CA ARG A 92 4.94 49.14 -36.97
C ARG A 92 5.46 47.82 -36.40
N SER A 93 6.31 47.89 -35.37
CA SER A 93 6.83 46.72 -34.66
C SER A 93 5.76 46.15 -33.73
N ASP A 94 5.01 47.02 -33.05
CA ASP A 94 3.97 46.66 -32.08
C ASP A 94 2.84 45.86 -32.73
N GLN A 95 2.38 46.23 -33.92
CA GLN A 95 1.35 45.47 -34.64
C GLN A 95 1.80 44.06 -35.04
N THR A 96 3.09 43.87 -35.34
CA THR A 96 3.65 42.55 -35.67
C THR A 96 3.84 41.71 -34.40
N TRP A 97 4.30 42.32 -33.31
CA TRP A 97 4.42 41.64 -32.01
C TRP A 97 3.07 41.32 -31.36
N GLU A 98 2.05 42.16 -31.58
CA GLU A 98 0.69 41.95 -31.10
C GLU A 98 0.00 40.81 -31.87
N LYS A 99 0.12 40.79 -33.21
CA LYS A 99 -0.36 39.64 -34.01
C LYS A 99 0.32 38.32 -33.61
N LEU A 100 1.64 38.35 -33.38
CA LEU A 100 2.37 37.16 -32.91
C LEU A 100 1.94 36.72 -31.51
N ARG A 101 1.59 37.67 -30.62
CA ARG A 101 1.05 37.38 -29.29
C ARG A 101 -0.34 36.78 -29.39
N GLU A 102 -1.22 37.36 -30.19
CA GLU A 102 -2.57 36.83 -30.46
C GLU A 102 -2.52 35.43 -31.09
N GLU A 103 -1.57 35.17 -31.99
CA GLU A 103 -1.36 33.84 -32.58
C GLU A 103 -0.93 32.82 -31.52
N LYS A 104 0.01 33.19 -30.63
CA LYS A 104 0.41 32.32 -29.51
C LYS A 104 -0.71 32.09 -28.50
N GLU A 105 -1.52 33.10 -28.23
CA GLU A 105 -2.70 32.97 -27.36
C GLU A 105 -3.75 32.07 -28.01
N LYS A 106 -3.99 32.19 -29.33
CA LYS A 106 -4.87 31.28 -30.07
C LYS A 106 -4.35 29.85 -30.09
N GLU A 107 -3.05 29.66 -30.25
CA GLU A 107 -2.41 28.35 -30.18
C GLU A 107 -2.57 27.74 -28.78
N SER A 108 -2.29 28.51 -27.72
CA SER A 108 -2.49 28.09 -26.33
C SER A 108 -3.95 27.76 -26.01
N LEU A 109 -4.90 28.59 -26.45
CA LEU A 109 -6.34 28.31 -26.27
C LEU A 109 -6.78 27.07 -27.06
N ASN A 110 -6.21 26.84 -28.24
CA ASN A 110 -6.51 25.66 -29.03
C ASN A 110 -5.96 24.38 -28.38
N GLU A 111 -4.76 24.43 -27.78
CA GLU A 111 -4.22 23.35 -26.97
C GLU A 111 -5.11 23.06 -25.75
N GLU A 112 -5.54 24.10 -25.02
CA GLU A 112 -6.45 23.96 -23.88
C GLU A 112 -7.81 23.35 -24.31
N LEU A 113 -8.38 23.80 -25.43
CA LEU A 113 -9.59 23.22 -25.99
C LEU A 113 -9.41 21.74 -26.37
N HIS A 114 -8.24 21.37 -26.89
CA HIS A 114 -7.92 19.98 -27.19
C HIS A 114 -7.81 19.13 -25.92
N GLU A 115 -7.19 19.63 -24.86
CA GLU A 115 -7.11 18.95 -23.57
C GLU A 115 -8.48 18.82 -22.89
N LEU A 116 -9.27 19.90 -22.85
CA LEU A 116 -10.64 19.87 -22.34
C LEU A 116 -11.53 18.89 -23.14
N LYS A 117 -11.32 18.76 -24.45
CA LYS A 117 -12.03 17.78 -25.28
C LYS A 117 -11.66 16.34 -24.91
N LYS A 118 -10.38 16.07 -24.62
CA LYS A 118 -9.92 14.76 -24.12
C LYS A 118 -10.52 14.47 -22.74
N GLU A 119 -10.49 15.44 -21.83
CA GLU A 119 -11.06 15.32 -20.49
C GLU A 119 -12.57 15.08 -20.54
N ASN A 120 -13.31 15.85 -21.37
CA ASN A 120 -14.75 15.67 -21.55
C ASN A 120 -15.09 14.26 -22.06
N LYS A 121 -14.29 13.73 -22.98
CA LYS A 121 -14.44 12.35 -23.47
C LYS A 121 -14.24 11.34 -22.33
N LEU A 122 -13.17 11.50 -21.54
CA LEU A 122 -12.88 10.64 -20.40
C LEU A 122 -13.96 10.72 -19.31
N LEU A 123 -14.50 11.91 -19.04
CA LEU A 123 -15.62 12.11 -18.12
C LEU A 123 -16.90 11.43 -18.62
N LYS A 124 -17.18 11.49 -19.92
CA LYS A 124 -18.30 10.76 -20.54
C LYS A 124 -18.16 9.25 -20.36
N GLU A 125 -16.97 8.70 -20.58
CA GLU A 125 -16.68 7.27 -20.37
C GLU A 125 -16.83 6.87 -18.89
N LYS A 126 -16.29 7.68 -17.96
CA LYS A 126 -16.48 7.47 -16.50
C LYS A 126 -17.95 7.51 -16.10
N ASN A 127 -18.73 8.45 -16.65
CA ASN A 127 -20.16 8.56 -16.38
C ASN A 127 -20.93 7.35 -16.94
N ALA A 128 -20.61 6.90 -18.15
CA ALA A 128 -21.18 5.70 -18.73
C ALA A 128 -20.92 4.46 -17.85
N LEU A 129 -19.68 4.28 -17.37
CA LEU A 129 -19.32 3.20 -16.45
C LEU A 129 -20.07 3.29 -15.12
N ALA A 130 -20.18 4.49 -14.54
CA ALA A 130 -20.93 4.73 -13.32
C ALA A 130 -22.42 4.40 -13.49
N ASN A 131 -23.01 4.76 -14.63
CA ASN A 131 -24.40 4.42 -14.96
C ASN A 131 -24.60 2.92 -15.14
N GLN A 132 -23.68 2.21 -15.80
CA GLN A 132 -23.75 0.76 -15.90
C GLN A 132 -23.72 0.11 -14.50
N LYS A 133 -22.80 0.56 -13.64
CA LYS A 133 -22.71 0.08 -12.25
C LYS A 133 -23.99 0.37 -11.46
N LYS A 134 -24.57 1.57 -11.63
CA LYS A 134 -25.87 1.93 -11.05
C LYS A 134 -26.98 0.98 -11.52
N GLN A 135 -27.05 0.65 -12.81
CA GLN A 135 -28.04 -0.29 -13.34
C GLN A 135 -27.87 -1.69 -12.75
N CYS A 136 -26.64 -2.18 -12.58
CA CYS A 136 -26.38 -3.45 -11.91
C CYS A 136 -26.92 -3.46 -10.48
N TYR A 137 -26.67 -2.38 -9.71
CA TYR A 137 -27.23 -2.27 -8.35
C TYR A 137 -28.74 -2.15 -8.35
N GLU A 138 -29.34 -1.41 -9.27
CA GLU A 138 -30.80 -1.32 -9.38
C GLU A 138 -31.43 -2.68 -9.70
N TYR A 139 -30.82 -3.47 -10.57
CA TYR A 139 -31.26 -4.84 -10.86
C TYR A 139 -31.15 -5.74 -9.62
N GLU A 140 -30.02 -5.67 -8.92
CA GLU A 140 -29.80 -6.46 -7.71
C GLU A 140 -30.80 -6.10 -6.60
N ILE A 141 -31.05 -4.81 -6.37
CA ILE A 141 -32.05 -4.33 -5.42
C ILE A 141 -33.44 -4.85 -5.81
N LYS A 142 -33.81 -4.80 -7.09
CA LYS A 142 -35.10 -5.35 -7.58
C LYS A 142 -35.19 -6.85 -7.31
N ARG A 143 -34.13 -7.60 -7.59
CA ARG A 143 -34.07 -9.05 -7.34
C ARG A 143 -34.21 -9.37 -5.85
N LEU A 144 -33.49 -8.66 -4.99
CA LEU A 144 -33.53 -8.83 -3.53
C LEU A 144 -34.91 -8.46 -2.97
N ASN A 145 -35.50 -7.34 -3.40
CA ASN A 145 -36.85 -6.96 -2.99
C ASN A 145 -37.89 -8.00 -3.42
N LYS A 146 -37.72 -8.61 -4.60
CA LYS A 146 -38.58 -9.70 -5.07
C LYS A 146 -38.44 -10.94 -4.20
N ALA A 147 -37.21 -11.37 -3.91
CA ALA A 147 -36.95 -12.50 -3.01
C ALA A 147 -37.53 -12.26 -1.61
N LEU A 148 -37.39 -11.04 -1.08
CA LEU A 148 -37.96 -10.65 0.21
C LEU A 148 -39.49 -10.71 0.20
N GLN A 149 -40.14 -10.19 -0.83
CA GLN A 149 -41.60 -10.27 -0.96
C GLN A 149 -42.08 -11.72 -1.08
N ASP A 150 -41.36 -12.57 -1.79
CA ASP A 150 -41.74 -13.97 -1.95
C ASP A 150 -41.56 -14.77 -0.64
N ALA A 151 -40.50 -14.48 0.13
CA ALA A 151 -40.33 -15.03 1.49
C ALA A 151 -41.47 -14.62 2.42
N LEU A 152 -41.82 -13.32 2.45
CA LEU A 152 -42.93 -12.82 3.26
C LEU A 152 -44.28 -13.44 2.84
N LYS A 153 -44.51 -13.66 1.54
CA LYS A 153 -45.72 -14.35 1.06
C LYS A 153 -45.76 -15.82 1.49
N LEU A 154 -44.62 -16.51 1.48
CA LEU A 154 -44.52 -17.89 1.97
C LEU A 154 -44.88 -17.96 3.46
N GLU A 155 -44.29 -17.09 4.29
CA GLU A 155 -44.59 -16.98 5.72
C GLU A 155 -46.04 -16.57 6.01
N SER A 156 -46.65 -15.79 5.11
CA SER A 156 -48.06 -15.41 5.20
C SER A 156 -49.03 -16.55 4.81
N SER A 157 -48.53 -17.59 4.12
CA SER A 157 -49.33 -18.70 3.58
C SER A 157 -49.15 -20.03 4.33
N SER A 158 -48.08 -20.17 5.11
CA SER A 158 -47.90 -21.29 6.04
C SER A 158 -48.53 -20.97 7.40
N SER A 159 -49.43 -21.82 7.89
CA SER A 159 -49.88 -21.76 9.29
C SER A 159 -48.68 -21.95 10.24
N PRO A 160 -48.65 -21.29 11.41
CA PRO A 160 -47.48 -21.31 12.28
C PRO A 160 -47.43 -22.63 13.05
N GLU A 161 -46.85 -23.64 12.44
CA GLU A 161 -46.57 -24.93 13.06
C GLU A 161 -45.18 -25.37 12.62
N ASP A 162 -44.16 -24.90 13.34
CA ASP A 162 -43.26 -25.76 14.12
C ASP A 162 -42.13 -24.92 14.73
N CYS A 163 -42.07 -24.84 16.05
CA CYS A 163 -41.10 -24.02 16.81
C CYS A 163 -39.83 -24.81 17.20
N LEU A 164 -39.46 -25.87 16.48
CA LEU A 164 -38.30 -26.71 16.82
C LEU A 164 -37.04 -26.45 15.98
N GLY A 165 -37.15 -25.85 14.78
CA GLY A 165 -36.02 -25.69 13.85
C GLY A 165 -35.23 -24.37 13.94
N LYS A 166 -35.72 -23.36 14.68
CA LYS A 166 -35.07 -22.03 14.73
C LYS A 166 -33.73 -22.02 15.49
N CYS A 167 -33.54 -22.94 16.44
CA CYS A 167 -32.34 -22.99 17.27
C CYS A 167 -31.11 -23.53 16.51
N GLU A 168 -31.31 -24.54 15.65
CA GLU A 168 -30.26 -25.19 14.87
C GLU A 168 -29.73 -24.29 13.75
N MET A 169 -30.64 -23.59 13.05
CA MET A 169 -30.28 -22.66 11.98
C MET A 169 -29.57 -21.39 12.50
N GLU A 170 -29.93 -20.90 13.68
CA GLU A 170 -29.21 -19.81 14.34
C GLU A 170 -27.82 -20.23 14.85
N CYS A 171 -27.65 -21.49 15.28
CA CYS A 171 -26.35 -22.04 15.69
C CYS A 171 -25.42 -22.16 14.47
N SER A 172 -25.90 -22.77 13.39
CA SER A 172 -25.16 -22.89 12.12
C SER A 172 -24.75 -21.52 11.55
N HIS A 173 -25.63 -20.52 11.63
CA HIS A 173 -25.30 -19.17 11.17
C HIS A 173 -24.26 -18.45 12.05
N LYS A 174 -24.26 -18.71 13.37
CA LYS A 174 -23.21 -18.20 14.28
C LYS A 174 -21.87 -18.89 14.01
N GLU A 175 -21.88 -20.20 13.81
CA GLU A 175 -20.69 -21.00 13.45
C GLU A 175 -20.09 -20.52 12.12
N MET A 176 -20.91 -20.36 11.08
CA MET A 176 -20.48 -19.82 9.78
C MET A 176 -19.85 -18.43 9.91
N LYS A 177 -20.39 -17.55 10.78
CA LYS A 177 -19.78 -16.23 11.05
C LYS A 177 -18.43 -16.35 11.71
N THR A 178 -18.27 -17.27 12.67
CA THR A 178 -16.97 -17.49 13.31
C THR A 178 -15.95 -18.06 12.34
N GLU A 179 -16.35 -19.00 11.47
CA GLU A 179 -15.49 -19.54 10.41
C GLU A 179 -15.06 -18.45 9.43
N MET A 180 -15.97 -17.58 9.01
CA MET A 180 -15.66 -16.44 8.15
C MET A 180 -14.64 -15.49 8.79
N GLU A 181 -14.77 -15.21 10.09
CA GLU A 181 -13.84 -14.34 10.81
C GLU A 181 -12.46 -14.99 10.96
N VAL A 182 -12.42 -16.30 11.26
CA VAL A 182 -11.16 -17.07 11.30
C VAL A 182 -10.46 -17.06 9.95
N LEU A 183 -11.18 -17.30 8.85
CA LEU A 183 -10.60 -17.25 7.51
C LEU A 183 -10.09 -15.85 7.16
N LYS A 184 -10.81 -14.80 7.57
CA LYS A 184 -10.36 -13.42 7.37
C LYS A 184 -9.08 -13.12 8.15
N GLN A 185 -8.99 -13.55 9.40
CA GLN A 185 -7.76 -13.44 10.20
C GLN A 185 -6.62 -14.28 9.58
N GLN A 186 -6.92 -15.46 9.06
CA GLN A 186 -5.93 -16.31 8.40
C GLN A 186 -5.33 -15.66 7.15
N VAL A 187 -6.18 -15.04 6.31
CA VAL A 187 -5.72 -14.27 5.14
C VAL A 187 -4.83 -13.11 5.58
N GLN A 188 -5.22 -12.40 6.64
CA GLN A 188 -4.43 -11.29 7.17
C GLN A 188 -3.05 -11.77 7.65
N ILE A 189 -2.97 -12.89 8.39
CA ILE A 189 -1.71 -13.48 8.85
C ILE A 189 -0.83 -13.86 7.65
N TYR A 190 -1.40 -14.52 6.64
CA TYR A 190 -0.63 -14.89 5.44
C TYR A 190 -0.15 -13.68 4.64
N GLU A 191 -0.92 -12.60 4.57
CA GLU A 191 -0.47 -11.36 3.96
C GLU A 191 0.70 -10.73 4.73
N GLU A 192 0.63 -10.73 6.06
CA GLU A 192 1.70 -10.23 6.93
C GLU A 192 2.97 -11.08 6.79
N ASP A 193 2.84 -12.40 6.82
CA ASP A 193 3.94 -13.34 6.63
C ASP A 193 4.57 -13.19 5.24
N PHE A 194 3.76 -13.08 4.19
CA PHE A 194 4.26 -12.86 2.83
C PHE A 194 5.06 -11.56 2.72
N LYS A 195 4.56 -10.45 3.29
CA LYS A 195 5.28 -9.17 3.30
C LYS A 195 6.59 -9.28 4.07
N LYS A 196 6.57 -9.97 5.21
CA LYS A 196 7.76 -10.18 6.03
C LYS A 196 8.81 -11.01 5.31
N GLU A 197 8.43 -12.18 4.78
CA GLU A 197 9.30 -13.05 3.97
C GLU A 197 9.89 -12.29 2.78
N ARG A 198 9.07 -11.47 2.10
CA ARG A 198 9.53 -10.65 0.98
C ARG A 198 10.58 -9.62 1.41
N SER A 199 10.37 -8.96 2.55
CA SER A 199 11.31 -7.97 3.11
C SER A 199 12.62 -8.61 3.59
N ASP A 200 12.54 -9.79 4.21
CA ASP A 200 13.72 -10.54 4.64
C ASP A 200 14.53 -11.02 3.43
N ARG A 201 13.86 -11.45 2.36
CA ARG A 201 14.53 -11.82 1.11
C ARG A 201 15.26 -10.63 0.48
N GLU A 202 14.71 -9.42 0.56
CA GLU A 202 15.37 -8.20 0.06
C GLU A 202 16.59 -7.84 0.89
N ARG A 203 16.47 -7.89 2.22
CA ARG A 203 17.59 -7.67 3.13
C ARG A 203 18.73 -8.65 2.88
N LEU A 204 18.44 -9.96 2.82
CA LEU A 204 19.44 -10.99 2.53
C LEU A 204 20.07 -10.82 1.16
N ASN A 205 19.30 -10.41 0.15
CA ASN A 205 19.85 -10.13 -1.17
C ASN A 205 20.80 -8.93 -1.15
N GLN A 206 20.48 -7.88 -0.39
CA GLN A 206 21.37 -6.75 -0.19
C GLN A 206 22.68 -7.16 0.50
N GLU A 207 22.60 -7.92 1.59
CA GLU A 207 23.78 -8.47 2.29
C GLU A 207 24.62 -9.35 1.36
N LYS A 208 23.98 -10.18 0.53
CA LYS A 208 24.67 -11.00 -0.48
C LYS A 208 25.46 -10.14 -1.47
N VAL A 209 24.86 -9.07 -2.00
CA VAL A 209 25.52 -8.15 -2.93
C VAL A 209 26.69 -7.45 -2.26
N GLU A 210 26.54 -7.02 -1.02
CA GLU A 210 27.61 -6.38 -0.24
C GLU A 210 28.78 -7.33 0.02
N LEU A 211 28.49 -8.55 0.47
CA LEU A 211 29.52 -9.59 0.66
C LEU A 211 30.22 -9.94 -0.65
N GLN A 212 29.49 -10.02 -1.76
CA GLN A 212 30.09 -10.26 -3.07
C GLN A 212 31.04 -9.13 -3.47
N LYS A 213 30.66 -7.87 -3.23
CA LYS A 213 31.54 -6.71 -3.46
C LYS A 213 32.79 -6.75 -2.60
N ILE A 214 32.65 -7.03 -1.30
CA ILE A 214 33.79 -7.17 -0.38
C ILE A 214 34.72 -8.28 -0.89
N ASN A 215 34.18 -9.44 -1.26
CA ASN A 215 34.96 -10.55 -1.78
C ASN A 215 35.74 -10.17 -3.06
N GLN A 216 35.09 -9.50 -4.02
CA GLN A 216 35.75 -8.99 -5.23
C GLN A 216 36.89 -8.00 -4.92
N THR A 217 36.69 -7.11 -3.95
CA THR A 217 37.74 -6.17 -3.54
C THR A 217 38.92 -6.90 -2.89
N SER A 218 38.66 -7.86 -2.00
CA SER A 218 39.70 -8.68 -1.36
C SER A 218 40.47 -9.51 -2.39
N GLN A 219 39.78 -10.11 -3.37
CA GLN A 219 40.41 -10.86 -4.45
C GLN A 219 41.33 -9.97 -5.30
N SER A 220 40.88 -8.74 -5.59
CA SER A 220 41.68 -7.76 -6.32
C SER A 220 42.94 -7.35 -5.55
N GLN A 221 42.83 -7.17 -4.23
CA GLN A 221 43.97 -6.89 -3.35
C GLN A 221 44.95 -8.08 -3.30
N LEU A 222 44.45 -9.30 -3.16
CA LEU A 222 45.27 -10.52 -3.20
C LEU A 222 46.02 -10.65 -4.52
N ASN A 223 45.35 -10.41 -5.66
CA ASN A 223 45.98 -10.45 -6.97
C ASN A 223 47.08 -9.39 -7.08
N LYS A 224 46.86 -8.18 -6.56
CA LYS A 224 47.88 -7.10 -6.52
C LYS A 224 49.10 -7.52 -5.70
N LEU A 225 48.90 -8.03 -4.48
CA LEU A 225 49.99 -8.50 -3.63
C LEU A 225 50.73 -9.70 -4.25
N ASN A 226 50.01 -10.63 -4.88
CA ASN A 226 50.60 -11.78 -5.57
C ASN A 226 51.52 -11.32 -6.73
N SER A 227 51.07 -10.36 -7.54
CA SER A 227 51.91 -9.76 -8.58
C SER A 227 53.16 -9.08 -8.01
N GLN A 228 53.03 -8.38 -6.88
CA GLN A 228 54.18 -7.79 -6.18
C GLN A 228 55.16 -8.86 -5.67
N ILE A 229 54.65 -9.94 -5.05
CA ILE A 229 55.48 -11.05 -4.57
C ILE A 229 56.25 -11.69 -5.72
N LYS A 230 55.59 -11.94 -6.85
CA LYS A 230 56.24 -12.47 -8.07
C LYS A 230 57.32 -11.53 -8.58
N ALA A 231 57.07 -10.22 -8.63
CA ALA A 231 58.08 -9.25 -9.03
C ALA A 231 59.29 -9.25 -8.08
N CYS A 232 59.05 -9.27 -6.77
CA CYS A 232 60.11 -9.39 -5.76
C CYS A 232 60.90 -10.70 -5.87
N GLN A 233 60.22 -11.82 -6.17
CA GLN A 233 60.88 -13.12 -6.40
C GLN A 233 61.82 -13.07 -7.61
N MET A 234 61.38 -12.50 -8.73
CA MET A 234 62.21 -12.37 -9.94
C MET A 234 63.45 -11.51 -9.70
N GLU A 235 63.31 -10.40 -8.96
CA GLU A 235 64.47 -9.57 -8.57
C GLU A 235 65.40 -10.32 -7.61
N LYS A 236 64.86 -11.08 -6.65
CA LYS A 236 65.67 -11.95 -5.79
C LYS A 236 66.47 -12.97 -6.61
N GLU A 237 65.83 -13.69 -7.53
CA GLU A 237 66.52 -14.65 -8.41
C GLU A 237 67.58 -13.99 -9.27
N LYS A 238 67.31 -12.79 -9.80
CA LYS A 238 68.27 -12.03 -10.59
C LYS A 238 69.50 -11.63 -9.77
N LEU A 239 69.30 -11.15 -8.54
CA LEU A 239 70.39 -10.83 -7.62
C LEU A 239 71.17 -12.09 -7.22
N GLU A 240 70.50 -13.22 -6.96
CA GLU A 240 71.16 -14.50 -6.71
C GLU A 240 72.00 -14.97 -7.89
N ARG A 241 71.53 -14.80 -9.14
CA ARG A 241 72.31 -15.09 -10.35
C ARG A 241 73.54 -14.19 -10.44
N GLN A 242 73.40 -12.88 -10.18
CA GLN A 242 74.53 -11.94 -10.16
C GLN A 242 75.55 -12.31 -9.07
N LEU A 243 75.08 -12.71 -7.89
CA LEU A 243 75.93 -13.18 -6.80
C LEU A 243 76.71 -14.44 -7.21
N LYS A 244 76.02 -15.45 -7.77
CA LYS A 244 76.68 -16.67 -8.26
C LYS A 244 77.73 -16.39 -9.32
N GLN A 245 77.48 -15.44 -10.24
CA GLN A 245 78.48 -15.01 -11.24
C GLN A 245 79.69 -14.32 -10.60
N MET A 246 79.48 -13.54 -9.53
CA MET A 246 80.59 -12.88 -8.81
C MET A 246 81.45 -13.89 -8.03
N TYR A 247 80.83 -14.86 -7.35
CA TYR A 247 81.53 -15.86 -6.53
C TYR A 247 82.13 -17.02 -7.34
N PHE A 248 81.62 -17.29 -8.56
CA PHE A 248 82.18 -18.27 -9.49
C PHE A 248 82.33 -17.67 -10.91
N PRO A 249 83.32 -16.80 -11.17
CA PRO A 249 83.64 -16.40 -12.53
C PRO A 249 84.12 -17.63 -13.29
N THR A 250 83.47 -17.96 -14.41
CA THR A 250 83.80 -19.12 -15.24
C THR A 250 85.23 -18.97 -15.80
N CYS A 251 86.23 -19.46 -15.08
CA CYS A 251 87.52 -19.79 -15.67
C CYS A 251 87.34 -21.05 -16.49
N ASN A 252 87.62 -20.97 -17.79
CA ASN A 252 87.60 -22.11 -18.71
C ASN A 252 88.87 -22.98 -18.55
N CYS A 253 89.28 -23.21 -17.31
CA CYS A 253 90.42 -24.05 -16.96
C CYS A 253 89.88 -25.35 -16.37
N GLY A 254 89.88 -26.41 -17.18
CA GLY A 254 89.29 -27.70 -16.86
C GLY A 254 89.92 -28.36 -15.63
N TRP A 255 89.23 -28.30 -14.50
CA TRP A 255 89.50 -29.14 -13.34
C TRP A 255 88.18 -29.64 -12.76
N ASN A 256 87.98 -30.96 -12.85
CA ASN A 256 86.89 -31.70 -12.25
C ASN A 256 86.90 -31.52 -10.72
N PHE A 257 85.97 -30.74 -10.18
CA PHE A 257 85.53 -30.93 -8.80
C PHE A 257 84.21 -31.68 -8.80
N HIS A 258 84.31 -33.00 -8.62
CA HIS A 258 83.19 -33.81 -8.15
C HIS A 258 82.86 -33.39 -6.72
N LEU A 259 81.97 -32.42 -6.54
CA LEU A 259 81.26 -32.30 -5.27
C LEU A 259 80.14 -33.34 -5.30
N ARG A 260 80.49 -34.54 -4.84
CA ARG A 260 79.58 -35.63 -4.54
C ARG A 260 78.58 -35.11 -3.51
N ASP A 261 77.32 -35.00 -3.89
CA ASP A 261 76.20 -34.73 -2.99
C ASP A 261 75.75 -36.08 -2.38
N PRO A 262 75.94 -36.33 -1.07
CA PRO A 262 75.41 -37.53 -0.44
C PRO A 262 74.07 -37.19 0.21
N CYS A 263 73.01 -37.51 -0.52
CA CYS A 263 71.72 -37.83 0.08
C CYS A 263 71.86 -38.98 1.09
N VAL A 264 71.41 -38.72 2.33
CA VAL A 264 70.64 -39.62 3.22
C VAL A 264 71.39 -40.59 4.16
N PRO A 265 70.93 -40.69 5.43
CA PRO A 265 70.58 -41.96 6.08
C PRO A 265 69.07 -41.99 6.42
N THR A 266 68.29 -42.91 5.83
CA THR A 266 67.83 -44.22 6.33
C THR A 266 66.70 -44.11 7.38
N GLY A 267 65.53 -44.71 7.07
CA GLY A 267 64.21 -44.61 7.75
C GLY A 267 64.08 -45.26 9.15
N PRO A 268 62.89 -45.65 9.69
CA PRO A 268 61.64 -46.05 9.02
C PRO A 268 60.36 -45.30 9.45
N GLY A 269 59.32 -45.44 8.62
CA GLY A 269 57.96 -44.98 8.88
C GLY A 269 57.17 -45.83 9.87
N ALA A 270 56.44 -45.12 10.72
CA ALA A 270 55.15 -45.39 11.35
C ALA A 270 55.04 -44.27 12.41
N VAL A 271 54.07 -43.37 12.40
CA VAL A 271 52.66 -43.60 12.72
C VAL A 271 51.87 -42.37 12.25
N GLN A 272 50.94 -42.61 11.34
CA GLN A 272 49.58 -42.05 11.25
C GLN A 272 49.39 -40.56 11.59
N ASP A 273 49.15 -39.73 10.58
CA ASP A 273 48.20 -38.63 10.75
C ASP A 273 47.20 -38.58 9.58
N LEU A 274 46.00 -39.00 9.95
CA LEU A 274 44.67 -38.74 9.41
C LEU A 274 44.54 -38.20 7.97
N GLN A 275 44.11 -39.10 7.10
CA GLN A 275 43.24 -38.85 5.95
C GLN A 275 42.18 -37.76 6.28
N LYS A 276 42.40 -36.53 5.81
CA LYS A 276 41.33 -35.53 5.69
C LYS A 276 41.01 -35.33 4.22
N HIS A 277 39.86 -35.91 3.86
CA HIS A 277 39.17 -35.72 2.60
C HIS A 277 39.01 -34.22 2.26
N PRO A 278 38.92 -33.88 0.95
CA PRO A 278 38.48 -32.55 0.56
C PRO A 278 37.02 -32.35 0.98
N PRO A 279 36.60 -31.15 1.44
CA PRO A 279 35.19 -30.88 1.59
C PRO A 279 34.52 -30.85 0.21
N ASP A 280 33.76 -31.92 -0.06
CA ASP A 280 32.76 -32.05 -1.14
C ASP A 280 31.63 -31.05 -0.87
N TYR A 281 31.82 -29.79 -1.27
CA TYR A 281 30.72 -28.80 -1.31
C TYR A 281 29.83 -29.08 -2.52
N ARG A 282 29.03 -30.15 -2.45
CA ARG A 282 27.85 -30.30 -3.29
C ARG A 282 26.68 -29.53 -2.69
N TRP A 283 26.64 -28.23 -2.97
CA TRP A 283 25.40 -27.46 -3.00
C TRP A 283 25.38 -26.55 -4.24
N TYR A 284 25.20 -27.19 -5.38
CA TYR A 284 24.55 -26.60 -6.55
C TYR A 284 23.41 -27.56 -6.92
N ALA A 285 22.17 -27.16 -6.65
CA ALA A 285 21.00 -27.76 -7.28
C ALA A 285 20.75 -26.98 -8.58
N PRO A 286 20.79 -27.64 -9.75
CA PRO A 286 20.33 -27.03 -10.99
C PRO A 286 18.84 -26.71 -10.91
N ASP A 287 18.46 -25.57 -11.47
CA ASP A 287 17.11 -25.09 -11.76
C ASP A 287 16.05 -26.20 -11.79
N GLN A 288 15.27 -26.32 -10.72
CA GLN A 288 13.94 -26.92 -10.79
C GLN A 288 12.95 -25.77 -10.94
N PHE A 289 12.74 -25.34 -12.18
CA PHE A 289 11.51 -24.68 -12.54
C PHE A 289 10.35 -25.64 -12.26
N PRO A 290 9.21 -25.18 -11.69
CA PRO A 290 8.00 -25.99 -11.68
C PRO A 290 7.55 -26.23 -13.14
N PRO A 291 7.09 -27.44 -13.50
CA PRO A 291 6.69 -27.71 -14.87
C PRO A 291 5.43 -26.90 -15.22
N ASP A 292 5.59 -26.02 -16.21
CA ASP A 292 4.49 -25.56 -17.03
C ASP A 292 3.83 -26.79 -17.69
N VAL A 293 2.57 -27.04 -17.35
CA VAL A 293 1.72 -27.98 -18.10
C VAL A 293 0.61 -27.16 -18.75
N GLN A 294 0.91 -26.64 -19.94
CA GLN A 294 -0.10 -26.21 -20.88
C GLN A 294 -0.15 -27.20 -22.06
N HIS A 295 -1.29 -27.88 -22.12
CA HIS A 295 -1.97 -28.44 -23.29
C HIS A 295 -1.38 -29.66 -24.02
N LYS A 296 -2.17 -30.75 -23.99
CA LYS A 296 -2.44 -31.53 -25.20
C LYS A 296 -3.89 -32.00 -25.23
N ALA A 297 -4.64 -31.42 -26.16
CA ALA A 297 -5.92 -31.91 -26.63
C ALA A 297 -5.73 -33.17 -27.52
N ASN A 298 -6.80 -33.96 -27.60
CA ASN A 298 -7.07 -35.08 -28.53
C ASN A 298 -6.30 -36.38 -28.23
N ALA A 299 -6.94 -37.54 -28.07
CA ALA A 299 -8.14 -38.08 -28.71
C ALA A 299 -8.75 -39.19 -27.80
N PHE A 300 -10.00 -39.63 -27.82
CA PHE A 300 -10.97 -39.88 -28.89
C PHE A 300 -12.40 -40.00 -28.32
N SER A 301 -13.38 -39.63 -29.15
CA SER A 301 -14.64 -40.36 -29.41
C SER A 301 -15.54 -40.78 -28.24
N SER A 302 -16.68 -40.10 -28.10
CA SER A 302 -17.92 -40.73 -28.55
C SER A 302 -18.98 -39.68 -28.83
N GLU A 303 -19.37 -39.60 -30.10
CA GLU A 303 -20.71 -39.20 -30.50
C GLU A 303 -21.75 -39.95 -29.66
N LYS A 304 -22.80 -39.23 -29.22
CA LYS A 304 -24.16 -39.69 -29.47
C LYS A 304 -25.08 -38.47 -29.63
N LYS A 305 -25.68 -38.43 -30.81
CA LYS A 305 -26.67 -37.47 -31.30
C LYS A 305 -27.97 -37.49 -30.49
N ALA A 306 -28.70 -36.40 -30.68
CA ALA A 306 -30.09 -36.17 -30.33
C ALA A 306 -31.09 -37.23 -30.84
N ASN A 307 -32.29 -37.13 -30.24
CA ASN A 307 -33.62 -37.57 -30.64
C ASN A 307 -34.02 -39.04 -30.45
N GLN A 308 -34.80 -39.27 -29.38
CA GLN A 308 -36.22 -39.62 -29.51
C GLN A 308 -37.01 -39.07 -28.32
#